data_AF-A0A3R6P392-F1
#
_entry.id   AF-A0A3R6P392-F1
#
_cell.length_a   1.000
_cell.length_b   1.000
_cell.length_c   1.000
_cell.angle_alpha   90.00
_cell.angle_beta   90.00
_cell.angle_gamma   90.00
#
_symmetry.space_group_name_H-M   'P 1'
#
loop_
_entity.id
_entity.type
_entity.pdbx_description
1 polymer ?
#
loop_
_entity_poly.entity_id
_entity_poly.type
_entity_poly.pdbx_seq_one_letter_code
_entity_poly.pdbx_strand_id
1 'polypeptide(L)' 'MKQKTIPPQVVINEKLGDFFIDIAKLVFAGVVLSTLLDMEVDKQSVLLLGIFTTIVLVRLGFIFYTKKRN' A
#
# COMPACT_ATOMS: atom_id res chain seq x y z
N MET A 1 -17.01 -31.43 -2.86
CA MET A 1 -16.40 -30.19 -2.34
C MET A 1 -17.50 -29.16 -2.13
N LYS A 2 -17.83 -28.78 -0.88
CA LYS A 2 -18.73 -27.65 -0.64
C LYS A 2 -17.96 -26.37 -0.94
N GLN A 3 -18.31 -25.68 -2.01
CA GLN A 3 -17.76 -24.37 -2.34
C GLN A 3 -18.20 -23.40 -1.24
N LYS A 4 -17.23 -22.97 -0.41
CA LYS A 4 -17.45 -21.94 0.61
C LYS A 4 -17.73 -20.63 -0.13
N THR A 5 -19.00 -20.26 -0.25
CA THR A 5 -19.44 -19.01 -0.86
C THR A 5 -18.98 -17.87 0.04
N ILE A 6 -17.87 -17.23 -0.35
CA ILE A 6 -17.33 -16.06 0.35
C ILE A 6 -18.32 -14.90 0.15
N PRO A 7 -18.79 -14.23 1.22
CA PRO A 7 -19.75 -13.15 1.07
C PRO A 7 -19.13 -11.97 0.30
N PRO A 8 -19.89 -11.29 -0.58
CA PRO A 8 -19.37 -10.29 -1.50
C PRO A 8 -18.58 -9.15 -0.83
N GLN A 9 -18.99 -8.70 0.36
CA GLN A 9 -18.23 -7.70 1.14
C GLN A 9 -16.79 -8.15 1.51
N VAL A 10 -16.56 -9.44 1.71
CA VAL A 10 -15.22 -9.97 2.03
C VAL A 10 -14.31 -9.92 0.81
N VAL A 11 -14.85 -10.19 -0.39
CA VAL A 11 -14.11 -10.09 -1.66
C VAL A 11 -13.74 -8.63 -1.98
N ILE A 12 -14.63 -7.68 -1.68
CA ILE A 12 -14.38 -6.25 -1.90
C ILE A 12 -13.27 -5.73 -0.97
N ASN A 13 -13.29 -6.10 0.31
CA ASN A 13 -12.26 -5.68 1.27
C ASN A 13 -10.86 -6.22 0.93
N GLU A 14 -10.76 -7.47 0.44
CA GLU A 14 -9.48 -8.02 0.01
C GLU A 14 -8.92 -7.29 -1.21
N LYS A 15 -9.75 -7.03 -2.22
CA LYS A 15 -9.34 -6.24 -3.39
C LYS A 15 -8.92 -4.82 -3.03
N LEU A 16 -9.60 -4.18 -2.08
CA LEU A 16 -9.21 -2.87 -1.55
C LEU A 16 -7.85 -2.95 -0.84
N GLY A 17 -7.64 -3.98 -0.02
CA GLY A 17 -6.35 -4.26 0.60
C GLY A 17 -5.22 -4.37 -0.42
N ASP A 18 -5.41 -5.18 -1.46
CA ASP A 18 -4.45 -5.34 -2.57
C ASP A 18 -4.15 -4.01 -3.26
N PHE A 19 -5.18 -3.22 -3.54
CA PHE A 19 -5.03 -1.91 -4.17
C PHE A 19 -4.15 -0.95 -3.36
N PHE A 20 -4.35 -0.86 -2.04
CA PHE A 20 -3.50 -0.01 -1.19
C PHE A 20 -2.05 -0.50 -1.13
N ILE A 21 -1.85 -1.83 -1.11
CA ILE A 21 -0.50 -2.42 -1.15
C ILE A 21 0.19 -2.12 -2.48
N ASP A 22 -0.53 -2.15 -3.60
CA ASP A 22 0.04 -1.84 -4.92
C ASP A 22 0.41 -0.36 -5.04
N ILE A 23 -0.43 0.56 -4.54
CA ILE A 23 -0.06 1.98 -4.46
C ILE A 23 1.19 2.16 -3.58
N ALA A 24 1.29 1.45 -2.45
CA ALA A 24 2.46 1.55 -1.58
C ALA A 24 3.76 1.16 -2.30
N LYS A 25 3.72 0.12 -3.13
CA LYS A 25 4.86 -0.30 -3.98
C LYS A 25 5.21 0.77 -5.02
N LEU A 26 4.21 1.38 -5.66
CA LEU A 26 4.43 2.45 -6.64
C LEU A 26 5.07 3.69 -5.99
N VAL A 27 4.57 4.10 -4.83
CA VAL A 27 5.16 5.20 -4.05
C VAL A 27 6.60 4.88 -3.67
N PHE A 28 6.85 3.66 -3.17
CA PHE A 28 8.21 3.24 -2.82
C PHE A 28 9.17 3.29 -4.01
N ALA A 29 8.75 2.79 -5.18
CA ALA A 29 9.54 2.87 -6.40
C ALA A 29 9.84 4.33 -6.80
N GLY A 30 8.85 5.22 -6.71
CA GLY A 30 9.03 6.65 -6.96
C GLY A 30 10.04 7.30 -6.00
N VAL A 31 10.01 6.92 -4.73
CA VAL A 31 10.97 7.41 -3.72
C VAL A 31 12.38 6.92 -4.03
N VAL A 32 12.57 5.64 -4.33
CA VAL A 32 13.87 5.10 -4.73
C VAL A 32 14.39 5.82 -5.97
N LEU A 33 13.54 5.99 -7.00
CA LEU A 33 13.92 6.69 -8.22
C LEU A 33 14.32 8.16 -7.95
N SER A 34 13.61 8.85 -7.05
CA SER A 34 13.91 10.23 -6.68
C SER A 34 15.29 10.40 -6.03
N THR A 35 15.82 9.35 -5.38
CA THR A 35 17.17 9.36 -4.80
C THR A 35 18.27 9.16 -5.85
N LEU A 36 17.94 8.48 -6.95
CA LEU A 36 18.86 8.22 -8.06
C LEU A 36 18.89 9.38 -9.06
N LEU A 37 17.79 10.12 -9.18
CA LEU A 37 17.69 11.31 -10.01
C LEU A 37 18.27 12.51 -9.27
N ASP A 38 19.04 13.32 -9.97
CA ASP A 38 19.52 14.58 -9.42
C ASP A 38 18.41 15.63 -9.53
N MET A 39 17.56 15.66 -8.51
CA MET A 39 16.42 16.58 -8.43
C MET A 39 16.81 17.85 -7.69
N GLU A 40 16.25 18.99 -8.10
CA GLU A 40 16.43 20.30 -7.42
C GLU A 40 15.74 20.35 -6.03
N VAL A 41 14.94 19.34 -5.69
CA VAL A 41 14.22 19.24 -4.42
C VAL A 41 15.09 18.54 -3.37
N ASP A 42 14.97 18.97 -2.10
CA ASP A 42 15.65 18.35 -0.98
C ASP A 42 15.35 16.84 -0.88
N LYS A 43 16.38 16.02 -1.14
CA LYS A 43 16.30 14.55 -1.18
C LYS A 43 15.87 13.98 0.17
N GLN A 44 16.25 14.63 1.27
CA GLN A 44 15.93 14.15 2.61
C GLN A 44 14.43 14.27 2.91
N SER A 45 13.81 15.40 2.52
CA SER A 45 12.37 15.61 2.64
C SER A 45 11.57 14.62 1.82
N VAL A 46 11.98 14.35 0.57
CA VAL A 46 11.31 13.38 -0.31
C VAL A 46 11.41 11.96 0.27
N LEU A 47 12.58 11.59 0.80
CA LEU A 47 12.79 10.30 1.43
C LEU A 47 11.90 10.10 2.66
N LEU A 48 11.85 11.09 3.55
CA LEU A 48 11.05 11.03 4.78
C LEU A 48 9.54 10.95 4.48
N LEU A 49 9.05 11.85 3.61
CA LEU A 49 7.64 11.87 3.22
C LEU A 49 7.26 10.58 2.48
N GLY A 50 8.14 10.11 1.61
CA GLY A 50 7.99 8.88 0.85
C GLY A 50 7.86 7.66 1.73
N ILE A 51 8.83 7.43 2.61
CA ILE A 51 8.83 6.30 3.56
C ILE A 51 7.59 6.35 4.46
N PHE A 52 7.26 7.53 5.00
CA PHE A 52 6.08 7.71 5.83
C PHE A 52 4.80 7.32 5.08
N THR A 53 4.64 7.81 3.85
CA THR A 53 3.46 7.53 3.02
C THR A 53 3.36 6.04 2.67
N THR A 54 4.48 5.38 2.33
CA THR A 54 4.52 3.93 2.09
C THR A 54 4.07 3.14 3.32
N ILE A 55 4.59 3.47 4.52
CA ILE A 55 4.21 2.77 5.76
C ILE A 55 2.70 2.92 6.04
N VAL A 56 2.15 4.12 5.87
CA VAL A 56 0.71 4.39 6.07
C VAL A 56 -0.14 3.57 5.09
N LEU A 57 0.20 3.56 3.80
CA LEU A 57 -0.52 2.79 2.78
C LEU A 57 -0.47 1.29 3.05
N VAL A 58 0.70 0.77 3.46
CA VAL A 58 0.84 -0.64 3.84
C VAL A 58 -0.05 -0.96 5.05
N ARG A 59 -0.03 -0.13 6.09
CA ARG A 59 -0.89 -0.30 7.27
C ARG A 59 -2.37 -0.30 6.90
N LEU A 60 -2.80 0.61 6.04
CA LEU A 60 -4.18 0.65 5.53
C LEU A 60 -4.54 -0.64 4.79
N GLY A 61 -3.69 -1.10 3.87
CA GLY A 61 -3.89 -2.37 3.17
C GLY A 61 -4.06 -3.55 4.13
N PHE A 62 -3.20 -3.64 5.14
CA PHE A 62 -3.30 -4.68 6.18
C PHE A 62 -4.56 -4.58 7.05
N ILE A 63 -5.08 -3.38 7.33
CA ILE A 63 -6.34 -3.21 8.07
C ILE A 63 -7.51 -3.78 7.26
N PHE A 64 -7.57 -3.50 5.96
CA PHE A 64 -8.62 -4.07 5.09
C PHE A 64 -8.54 -5.59 5.01
N TYR A 65 -7.32 -6.14 5.00
CA TYR A 65 -7.09 -7.58 5.12
C TYR A 65 -7.52 -8.17 6.47
N THR A 66 -7.24 -7.48 7.57
CA THR A 66 -7.47 -7.99 8.93
C THR A 66 -8.93 -7.91 9.36
N LYS A 67 -9.72 -6.97 8.78
CA LYS A 67 -11.17 -6.91 8.99
C LYS A 67 -11.91 -8.19 8.56
N LYS A 68 -11.25 -9.09 7.82
CA LYS A 68 -11.73 -10.44 7.47
C LYS A 68 -11.59 -11.48 8.60
N ARG A 69 -10.74 -11.25 9.61
CA ARG A 69 -10.31 -12.29 10.57
C ARG A 69 -11.04 -12.27 11.93
N ASN A 70 -11.73 -11.18 12.28
CA ASN A 70 -12.55 -11.10 13.49
C ASN A 70 -14.03 -11.33 13.20
#